data_AF-A0A7L3BK50-F1
#
_entry.id   AF-A0A7L3BK50-F1
#
_cell.length_a   1.000
_cell.length_b   1.000
_cell.length_c   1.000
_cell.angle_alpha   90.00
_cell.angle_beta   90.00
_cell.angle_gamma   90.00
#
_symmetry.space_group_name_H-M   'P 1'
#
loop_
_entity.id
_entity.type
_entity.pdbx_description
1 polymer ?
#
loop_
_entity_poly.entity_id
_entity_poly.type
_entity_poly.pdbx_seq_one_letter_code
_entity_poly.pdbx_strand_id
1 'polypeptide(L)'
;MKATRSYKTPAMSTSLRVSPSVHGYRFDTALRKKAVANIFESINEESLQKLFKNSGDKKAEERAKIILATDQDLEEKTRALMALKQRRKDKLLQFLTFRKYSIKVH
;
A
#
# COMPACT_ATOMS: atom_id res chain seq x y z
N MET A 1 40.55 6.64 34.61
CA MET A 1 39.64 5.49 34.38
C MET A 1 38.32 6.02 33.83
N LYS A 2 37.92 5.66 32.61
CA LYS A 2 36.65 6.12 32.00
C LYS A 2 35.54 5.14 32.36
N ALA A 3 34.52 5.60 33.08
CA ALA A 3 33.34 4.81 33.39
C ALA A 3 32.44 4.70 32.15
N THR A 4 32.20 3.49 31.66
CA THR A 4 31.20 3.20 30.62
C THR A 4 29.84 3.04 31.29
N ARG A 5 28.91 3.95 31.01
CA ARG A 5 27.54 3.89 31.51
C ARG A 5 26.80 2.79 30.73
N SER A 6 26.61 1.63 31.38
CA SER A 6 25.76 0.57 30.86
C SER A 6 24.30 1.04 30.89
N TYR A 7 23.75 1.36 29.72
CA TYR A 7 22.33 1.62 29.56
C TYR A 7 21.58 0.28 29.64
N LYS A 8 21.16 -0.13 30.84
CA LYS A 8 20.13 -1.15 30.98
C LYS A 8 18.84 -0.56 30.41
N THR A 9 18.40 -1.07 29.25
CA THR A 9 17.07 -0.79 28.72
C THR A 9 16.04 -1.30 29.73
N PRO A 10 15.09 -0.47 30.17
CA PRO A 10 14.05 -0.93 31.09
C PRO A 10 13.25 -2.03 30.37
N ALA A 11 13.16 -3.20 30.98
CA ALA A 11 12.33 -4.31 30.53
C ALA A 11 10.86 -3.88 30.63
N MET A 12 10.34 -3.30 29.56
CA MET A 12 8.94 -2.94 29.44
C MET A 12 8.11 -4.23 29.40
N SER A 13 7.13 -4.34 30.30
CA SER A 13 6.21 -5.47 30.34
C SER A 13 5.55 -5.66 28.97
N THR A 14 5.78 -6.82 28.35
CA THR A 14 5.18 -7.20 27.06
C THR A 14 3.74 -7.71 27.22
N SER A 15 3.24 -7.80 28.46
CA SER A 15 2.00 -8.50 28.83
C SER A 15 0.72 -7.98 28.17
N LEU A 16 0.74 -6.78 27.57
CA LEU A 16 -0.41 -6.18 26.89
C LEU A 16 -0.15 -5.82 25.41
N ARG A 17 1.04 -6.12 24.88
CA ARG A 17 1.40 -5.73 23.51
C ARG A 17 1.03 -6.82 22.51
N VAL A 18 -0.22 -6.80 22.07
CA VAL A 18 -0.70 -7.64 20.94
C VAL A 18 -0.31 -7.04 19.59
N SER A 19 0.96 -7.23 19.22
CA SER A 19 1.38 -7.08 17.83
C SER A 19 2.00 -8.39 17.31
N PRO A 20 1.89 -8.67 15.99
CA PRO A 20 2.49 -9.86 15.39
C PRO A 20 3.99 -10.00 15.70
N SER A 21 4.70 -8.88 15.76
CA SER A 21 6.12 -8.81 16.10
C SER A 21 6.44 -9.23 17.54
N VAL A 22 5.49 -9.05 18.47
CA VAL A 22 5.64 -9.43 19.89
C VAL A 22 5.23 -10.88 20.13
N HIS A 23 4.26 -11.40 19.36
CA HIS A 23 3.71 -12.75 19.52
C HIS A 23 4.46 -13.82 18.72
N GLY A 24 5.60 -13.49 18.12
CA GLY A 24 6.37 -14.42 17.30
C GLY A 24 5.66 -14.84 16.00
N TYR A 25 4.58 -14.15 15.62
CA TYR A 25 3.91 -14.37 14.35
C TYR A 25 4.78 -13.79 13.23
N ARG A 26 5.73 -14.60 12.76
CA ARG A 26 6.49 -14.30 11.56
C ARG A 26 5.59 -14.55 10.36
N PHE A 27 5.52 -13.57 9.48
CA PHE A 27 4.81 -13.71 8.22
C PHE A 27 5.58 -14.73 7.36
N ASP A 28 5.16 -15.99 7.40
CA ASP A 28 5.82 -17.05 6.65
C ASP A 28 5.42 -16.97 5.18
N THR A 29 6.27 -16.31 4.39
CA THR A 29 6.09 -16.19 2.95
C THR A 29 6.29 -17.51 2.22
N ALA A 30 6.99 -18.49 2.81
CA ALA A 30 7.28 -19.76 2.16
C ALA A 30 6.06 -20.69 2.13
N LEU A 31 5.22 -20.65 3.15
CA LEU A 31 3.97 -21.44 3.22
C LEU A 31 2.76 -20.73 2.59
N ARG A 32 2.94 -19.51 2.08
CA ARG A 32 1.83 -18.74 1.50
C ARG A 32 1.36 -19.41 0.22
N LYS A 33 0.06 -19.73 0.15
CA LYS A 33 -0.60 -20.18 -1.10
C LYS A 33 -0.30 -19.18 -2.22
N LYS A 34 0.06 -19.70 -3.41
CA LYS A 34 0.21 -18.85 -4.60
C LYS A 34 -1.08 -18.09 -4.84
N ALA A 35 -0.96 -16.81 -5.17
CA ALA A 35 -2.11 -15.99 -5.52
C ALA A 35 -2.80 -16.61 -6.75
N VAL A 36 -4.10 -16.83 -6.65
CA VAL A 36 -4.93 -17.26 -7.77
C VAL A 36 -5.07 -16.07 -8.73
N ALA A 37 -4.97 -16.32 -10.03
CA ALA A 37 -5.24 -15.30 -11.03
C ALA A 37 -6.73 -14.94 -11.00
N ASN A 38 -7.06 -13.67 -11.20
CA ASN A 38 -8.44 -13.21 -11.35
C ASN A 38 -9.41 -13.61 -10.21
N ILE A 39 -9.04 -13.36 -8.95
CA ILE A 39 -9.91 -13.61 -7.77
C ILE A 39 -11.25 -12.87 -7.77
N PHE A 40 -11.49 -12.00 -8.75
CA PHE A 40 -12.71 -11.19 -8.91
C PHE A 40 -13.52 -11.58 -10.14
N GLU A 41 -13.22 -12.71 -10.79
CA GLU A 41 -13.89 -13.13 -12.02
C GLU A 41 -15.41 -13.23 -11.89
N SER A 42 -15.90 -13.74 -10.76
CA SER A 42 -17.33 -13.91 -10.47
C SER A 42 -17.97 -12.74 -9.74
N ILE A 43 -17.24 -11.64 -9.55
CA ILE A 43 -17.70 -10.51 -8.72
C ILE A 43 -18.16 -9.37 -9.63
N ASN A 44 -19.37 -8.88 -9.35
CA ASN A 44 -19.96 -7.74 -10.04
C ASN A 44 -19.15 -6.45 -9.80
N GLU A 45 -19.14 -5.57 -10.79
CA GLU A 45 -18.43 -4.29 -10.73
C GLU A 45 -18.79 -3.46 -9.49
N GLU A 46 -20.09 -3.31 -9.19
CA GLU A 46 -20.57 -2.53 -8.04
C GLU A 46 -20.04 -3.07 -6.71
N SER A 47 -19.98 -4.40 -6.58
CA SER A 47 -19.47 -5.06 -5.39
C SER A 47 -17.97 -4.82 -5.24
N LEU A 48 -17.23 -4.86 -6.35
CA LEU A 48 -15.80 -4.59 -6.37
C LEU A 48 -15.48 -3.12 -6.03
N GLN A 49 -16.24 -2.18 -6.58
CA GLN A 49 -16.11 -0.76 -6.24
C GLN A 49 -16.43 -0.48 -4.77
N LYS A 50 -17.52 -1.07 -4.24
CA LYS A 50 -17.89 -0.95 -2.83
C LYS A 50 -16.82 -1.52 -1.90
N LEU A 51 -16.21 -2.65 -2.27
CA LEU A 51 -15.10 -3.25 -1.52
C LEU A 51 -13.93 -2.28 -1.37
N PHE A 52 -13.45 -1.70 -2.49
CA PHE A 52 -12.31 -0.79 -2.47
C PHE A 52 -12.62 0.54 -1.80
N LYS A 53 -13.86 1.03 -1.93
CA LYS A 53 -14.32 2.21 -1.20
C LYS A 53 -14.32 1.98 0.31
N ASN A 54 -14.85 0.84 0.76
CA ASN A 54 -14.89 0.48 2.18
C ASN A 54 -13.50 0.21 2.77
N SER A 55 -12.58 -0.35 1.98
CA SER A 55 -11.19 -0.57 2.41
C SER A 55 -10.33 0.71 2.38
N GLY A 56 -10.85 1.80 1.81
CA GLY A 56 -10.10 3.04 1.60
C GLY A 56 -9.01 2.93 0.53
N ASP A 57 -8.99 1.86 -0.28
CA ASP A 57 -7.99 1.66 -1.32
C ASP A 57 -8.41 2.33 -2.64
N LYS A 58 -8.25 3.66 -2.67
CA LYS A 58 -8.55 4.50 -3.85
C LYS A 58 -7.78 4.05 -5.10
N LYS A 59 -6.60 3.45 -4.94
CA LYS A 59 -5.78 2.98 -6.08
C LYS A 59 -6.39 1.74 -6.72
N ALA A 60 -6.92 0.84 -5.90
CA ALA A 60 -7.61 -0.34 -6.38
C ALA A 60 -8.95 0.04 -7.02
N GLU A 61 -9.66 1.02 -6.45
CA GLU A 61 -10.91 1.55 -7.02
C GLU A 61 -10.73 2.11 -8.45
N GLU A 62 -9.75 3.01 -8.66
CA GLU A 62 -9.50 3.58 -9.99
C GLU A 62 -9.09 2.52 -11.02
N ARG A 63 -8.32 1.52 -10.60
CA ARG A 63 -7.94 0.40 -11.48
C ARG A 63 -9.12 -0.48 -11.85
N ALA A 64 -10.02 -0.75 -10.90
CA ALA A 64 -11.21 -1.55 -11.15
C ALA A 64 -12.09 -0.91 -12.23
N LYS A 65 -12.30 0.42 -12.14
CA LYS A 65 -13.05 1.19 -13.14
C LYS A 65 -12.47 1.07 -14.54
N ILE A 66 -11.14 1.14 -14.68
CA ILE A 66 -10.47 1.02 -15.99
C ILE A 66 -10.60 -0.40 -16.57
N ILE A 67 -10.45 -1.43 -15.72
CA ILE A 67 -10.46 -2.83 -16.18
C ILE A 67 -11.87 -3.27 -16.58
N LEU A 68 -12.87 -2.87 -15.79
CA LEU A 68 -14.27 -3.27 -15.97
C LEU A 68 -15.03 -2.46 -17.01
N ALA A 69 -14.51 -1.30 -17.42
CA ALA A 69 -15.05 -0.53 -18.55
C ALA A 69 -15.18 -1.44 -19.79
N THR A 70 -16.42 -1.80 -20.14
CA THR A 70 -16.72 -2.87 -21.10
C THR A 70 -16.47 -2.43 -22.54
N ASP A 71 -16.52 -1.12 -22.78
CA ASP A 71 -16.45 -0.51 -24.11
C ASP A 71 -15.01 -0.21 -24.59
N GLN A 72 -14.00 -0.43 -23.75
CA GLN A 72 -12.60 -0.11 -24.09
C GLN A 72 -11.85 -1.33 -24.61
N ASP A 73 -11.14 -1.13 -25.73
CA ASP A 73 -10.20 -2.11 -26.27
C ASP A 73 -9.08 -2.41 -25.28
N LEU A 74 -8.48 -3.61 -25.39
CA LEU A 74 -7.39 -4.05 -24.52
C LEU A 74 -6.19 -3.06 -24.56
N GLU A 75 -5.93 -2.47 -25.72
CA GLU A 75 -4.90 -1.43 -25.89
C GLU A 75 -5.24 -0.11 -25.18
N GLU A 76 -6.52 0.26 -25.12
CA GLU A 76 -6.97 1.43 -24.38
C GLU A 76 -6.86 1.22 -22.87
N LYS A 77 -7.26 0.03 -22.39
CA LYS A 77 -7.13 -0.36 -20.99
C LYS A 77 -5.67 -0.34 -20.55
N THR A 78 -4.77 -0.92 -21.34
CA THR A 78 -3.33 -0.92 -21.04
C THR A 78 -2.74 0.50 -21.01
N ARG A 79 -3.11 1.36 -21.98
CA ARG A 79 -2.72 2.78 -21.99
C ARG A 79 -3.22 3.52 -20.74
N ALA A 80 -4.48 3.35 -20.38
CA ALA A 80 -5.09 3.97 -19.20
C ALA A 80 -4.40 3.52 -17.89
N LEU A 81 -4.08 2.22 -17.76
CA LEU A 81 -3.34 1.68 -16.62
C LEU A 81 -1.91 2.24 -16.53
N MET A 82 -1.24 2.40 -17.67
CA MET A 82 0.10 2.99 -17.74
C MET A 82 0.09 4.48 -17.37
N ALA A 83 -0.88 5.24 -17.88
CA ALA A 83 -1.08 6.64 -17.50
C ALA A 83 -1.35 6.80 -15.99
N LEU A 84 -2.16 5.90 -15.42
CA LEU A 84 -2.43 5.89 -13.97
C LEU A 84 -1.18 5.56 -13.14
N LYS A 85 -0.31 4.67 -13.63
CA LYS A 85 0.98 4.36 -13.00
C LYS A 85 1.93 5.57 -13.08
N GLN A 86 1.98 6.24 -14.23
CA GLN A 86 2.83 7.41 -14.45
C GLN A 86 2.43 8.59 -13.56
N ARG A 87 1.15 8.96 -13.55
CA ARG A 87 0.60 10.03 -12.69
C ARG A 87 0.97 9.84 -11.21
N ARG A 88 1.01 8.60 -10.72
CA ARG A 88 1.41 8.31 -9.33
C ARG A 88 2.89 8.56 -9.08
N LYS A 89 3.75 8.24 -10.04
CA LYS A 89 5.19 8.55 -9.95
C LYS A 89 5.41 10.06 -9.95
N ASP A 90 4.72 10.78 -10.81
CA ASP A 90 4.89 12.22 -10.94
C ASP A 90 4.43 12.95 -9.66
N LYS A 91 3.30 12.55 -9.07
CA LYS A 91 2.85 13.08 -7.77
C LYS A 91 3.88 12.80 -6.66
N LEU A 92 4.45 11.60 -6.63
CA LEU A 92 5.48 11.26 -5.64
C LEU A 92 6.72 12.15 -5.81
N LEU A 93 7.18 12.34 -7.05
CA LEU A 93 8.29 13.25 -7.36
C LEU A 93 7.95 14.69 -6.95
N GLN A 94 6.72 15.14 -7.19
CA GLN A 94 6.25 16.46 -6.80
C GLN A 94 6.32 16.69 -5.28
N PHE A 95 5.91 15.71 -4.48
CA PHE A 95 6.05 15.80 -3.02
C PHE A 95 7.51 15.83 -2.57
N LEU A 96 8.38 15.05 -3.23
CA LEU A 96 9.81 15.03 -2.93
C LEU A 96 10.50 16.35 -3.31
N THR A 97 10.09 16.98 -4.41
CA THR A 97 10.62 18.29 -4.80
C THR A 97 10.11 19.39 -3.87
N PHE A 98 8.83 19.40 -3.49
CA PHE A 98 8.29 20.36 -2.53
C PHE A 98 8.99 20.29 -1.16
N ARG A 99 9.42 19.10 -0.72
CA ARG A 99 10.21 18.96 0.51
C ARG A 99 11.59 19.64 0.44
N LYS A 100 12.16 19.81 -0.76
CA LYS A 100 13.41 20.55 -0.99
C LYS A 100 13.20 22.07 -1.01
N TYR A 101 11.98 22.55 -1.28
CA TYR A 101 11.63 23.97 -1.28
C TYR A 101 10.98 24.42 0.04
N SER A 102 11.31 23.78 1.16
CA SER A 102 10.87 24.13 2.51
C SER A 102 11.22 25.58 2.86
N ILE A 103 10.34 26.49 2.47
CA ILE A 103 9.97 27.80 3.02
C ILE A 103 11.15 28.62 3.57
N LYS A 104 11.67 29.54 2.74
CA LYS A 104 12.29 30.77 3.27
C LYS A 104 11.15 31.67 3.74
N VAL A 105 10.85 31.64 5.04
CA VAL A 105 10.04 32.69 5.69
C VAL A 105 10.98 33.89 5.88
N HIS A 106 10.65 35.03 5.27
CA HIS A 106 11.27 36.32 5.60
C HIS A 106 10.62 36.89 6.86
#